data_AF-A0A1Q3DV60-F1
#
_entry.id   AF-A0A1Q3DV60-F1
#
_cell.length_a   1.000
_cell.length_b   1.000
_cell.length_c   1.000
_cell.angle_alpha   90.00
_cell.angle_beta   90.00
_cell.angle_gamma   90.00
#
_symmetry.space_group_name_H-M   'P 1'
#
loop_
_entity.id
_entity.type
_entity.pdbx_description
1 polymer ?
#
loop_
_entity_poly.entity_id
_entity_poly.type
_entity_poly.pdbx_seq_one_letter_code
_entity_poly.pdbx_strand_id
1 'polypeptide(L)'
;MWLTSSTRLPSRFCPSIILTLETNRRYYCMSLLCLPELENTLANIHIWNNSPNRILKEDFAECPPDRLQITNSPSNLYFQARFLACAEATTPFCFIQDDDYLVLPEIIQTLHSRFSNDSVSTIYLSPPHEVMSTILKRIHVKSKIHTSFAWLGYGAIMRRTQARDFLALMQYLNASEDEMKMADNYYALLANVYPEVWFDQGIELGGGQAFTQGAEGDERNNKHIAQAAKYLDEIINCTSTLCIRQLVPFTSLDDQMLSSVYRAPCVGSQCLLETNISLLPSTQIDVDSANQILEIEKINRNSFKSNDTKDFLLHPPSHAVDGNPQTGFCIPKGRSSVNSVYCVLPNINRPKSGQAEVVFLVDRDVRSILIAAATLQFHGNDEWFESREIDVQQHSRLVGRGKYVHGFEFHCVKPDRTQEYKEAAENYYTGLIRDPNLHVKLSGSWETLVGQQDTFLHILEYENYGGYDKTTQLVKTSKHLKDYQAMLPYINSRSLQLNQEFAFLPTAPPHAQGGIFELRTYQLIPGTLLAWEHAWRKGIDARRKFVAPVGAWFSQVGRLHQVHHMWQYPNLETRKETREKAWQIDGWAETVDKTSQLAKFMDSFILSPLSYSPLK
;
A
#
# COMPACT_ATOMS: atom_id res chain seq x y z
N MET A 1 5.88 -16.64 -45.47
CA MET A 1 4.55 -16.84 -46.07
C MET A 1 3.77 -17.74 -45.12
N TRP A 2 2.99 -17.16 -44.21
CA TRP A 2 2.01 -17.91 -43.42
C TRP A 2 0.70 -17.12 -43.36
N LEU A 3 -0.36 -17.89 -43.57
CA LEU A 3 -1.72 -17.52 -43.93
C LEU A 3 -2.43 -16.68 -42.87
N THR A 4 -3.12 -15.65 -43.35
CA THR A 4 -4.22 -14.99 -42.66
C THR A 4 -5.34 -16.01 -42.42
N SER A 5 -5.58 -16.41 -41.17
CA SER A 5 -6.85 -17.00 -40.76
C SER A 5 -7.57 -16.02 -39.86
N SER A 6 -8.71 -15.53 -40.34
CA SER A 6 -9.71 -14.83 -39.54
C SER A 6 -10.32 -15.87 -38.60
N THR A 7 -9.85 -15.94 -37.36
CA THR A 7 -10.54 -16.66 -36.29
C THR A 7 -11.49 -15.70 -35.59
N ARG A 8 -12.78 -16.03 -35.66
CA ARG A 8 -13.85 -15.40 -34.89
C ARG A 8 -13.41 -15.31 -33.42
N LEU A 9 -13.60 -14.13 -32.80
CA LEU A 9 -13.50 -13.93 -31.36
C LEU A 9 -14.20 -15.10 -30.64
N PRO A 10 -13.51 -15.87 -29.77
CA PRO A 10 -14.19 -16.82 -28.91
C PRO A 10 -15.21 -16.05 -28.06
N SER A 11 -16.36 -16.67 -27.78
CA SER A 11 -17.34 -16.21 -26.80
C SER A 11 -16.62 -15.64 -25.56
N ARG A 12 -16.94 -14.40 -25.19
CA ARG A 12 -16.35 -13.71 -24.03
C ARG A 12 -16.52 -14.59 -22.78
N PHE A 13 -15.42 -15.15 -22.29
CA PHE A 13 -15.37 -15.77 -20.98
C PHE A 13 -15.43 -14.66 -19.95
N CYS A 14 -16.35 -14.72 -18.99
CA CYS A 14 -16.46 -13.72 -17.93
C CYS A 14 -16.70 -14.44 -16.59
N PRO A 15 -15.92 -14.19 -15.52
CA PRO A 15 -16.23 -14.66 -14.18
C PRO A 15 -17.48 -13.99 -13.58
N SER A 16 -18.10 -14.69 -12.62
CA SER A 16 -19.00 -14.08 -11.64
C SER A 16 -18.18 -13.70 -10.41
N ILE A 17 -18.36 -12.49 -9.89
CA ILE A 17 -17.76 -12.12 -8.60
C ILE A 17 -18.63 -12.64 -7.48
N ILE A 18 -18.00 -13.17 -6.44
CA ILE A 18 -18.65 -13.56 -5.20
C ILE A 18 -18.03 -12.75 -4.08
N LEU A 19 -18.83 -11.86 -3.51
CA LEU A 19 -18.48 -11.13 -2.30
C LEU A 19 -19.21 -11.74 -1.12
N THR A 20 -18.46 -12.32 -0.19
CA THR A 20 -18.97 -12.70 1.12
C THR A 20 -18.91 -11.51 2.06
N LEU A 21 -20.06 -11.06 2.56
CA LEU A 21 -20.15 -9.83 3.36
C LEU A 21 -20.58 -10.14 4.79
N GLU A 22 -19.72 -9.81 5.75
CA GLU A 22 -20.03 -9.89 7.19
C GLU A 22 -20.24 -8.49 7.80
N THR A 23 -19.62 -7.45 7.25
CA THR A 23 -19.59 -6.10 7.84
C THR A 23 -20.15 -5.02 6.90
N ASN A 24 -20.22 -3.76 7.34
CA ASN A 24 -20.71 -2.62 6.54
C ASN A 24 -19.70 -2.10 5.49
N ARG A 25 -18.56 -2.77 5.25
CA ARG A 25 -17.48 -2.30 4.34
C ARG A 25 -17.74 -2.54 2.84
N ARG A 26 -18.93 -3.06 2.56
CA ARG A 26 -19.49 -3.45 1.25
C ARG A 26 -19.38 -2.37 0.19
N TYR A 27 -19.54 -1.10 0.57
CA TYR A 27 -19.57 0.02 -0.37
C TYR A 27 -18.25 0.20 -1.13
N TYR A 28 -17.11 -0.02 -0.48
CA TYR A 28 -15.80 0.17 -1.12
C TYR A 28 -15.54 -0.89 -2.20
N CYS A 29 -15.71 -2.18 -1.88
CA CYS A 29 -15.57 -3.25 -2.87
C CYS A 29 -16.57 -3.07 -4.02
N MET A 30 -17.84 -2.77 -3.72
CA MET A 30 -18.86 -2.62 -4.76
C MET A 30 -18.61 -1.43 -5.68
N SER A 31 -18.12 -0.30 -5.16
CA SER A 31 -17.78 0.87 -5.99
C SER A 31 -16.73 0.55 -7.05
N LEU A 32 -15.73 -0.30 -6.74
CA LEU A 32 -14.71 -0.72 -7.70
C LEU A 32 -15.23 -1.77 -8.67
N LEU A 33 -15.95 -2.78 -8.16
CA LEU A 33 -16.40 -3.91 -8.98
C LEU A 33 -17.47 -3.52 -10.00
N CYS A 34 -18.18 -2.43 -9.73
CA CYS A 34 -19.17 -1.85 -10.65
C CYS A 34 -18.59 -0.82 -11.62
N LEU A 35 -17.27 -0.59 -11.61
CA LEU A 35 -16.64 0.31 -12.58
C LEU A 35 -16.87 -0.19 -14.02
N PRO A 36 -17.11 0.73 -14.98
CA PRO A 36 -17.31 0.37 -16.40
C PRO A 36 -16.14 -0.44 -16.99
N GLU A 37 -14.94 -0.30 -16.44
CA GLU A 37 -13.73 -0.98 -16.89
C GLU A 37 -13.81 -2.51 -16.70
N LEU A 38 -14.60 -2.98 -15.73
CA LEU A 38 -14.81 -4.39 -15.46
C LEU A 38 -16.04 -4.97 -16.17
N GLU A 39 -16.79 -4.20 -16.96
CA GLU A 39 -17.96 -4.68 -17.71
C GLU A 39 -17.64 -5.83 -18.67
N ASN A 40 -16.44 -5.82 -19.27
CA ASN A 40 -16.02 -6.87 -20.21
C ASN A 40 -15.31 -8.05 -19.52
N THR A 41 -15.05 -7.92 -18.22
CA THR A 41 -14.36 -8.93 -17.41
C THR A 41 -15.36 -9.68 -16.54
N LEU A 42 -16.27 -8.98 -15.86
CA LEU A 42 -17.22 -9.56 -14.93
C LEU A 42 -18.60 -9.64 -15.57
N ALA A 43 -19.22 -10.82 -15.58
CA ALA A 43 -20.59 -10.94 -16.08
C ALA A 43 -21.57 -10.38 -15.04
N ASN A 44 -21.53 -10.96 -13.85
CA ASN A 44 -22.43 -10.68 -12.73
C ASN A 44 -21.62 -10.54 -11.44
N ILE A 45 -22.17 -9.78 -10.49
CA ILE A 45 -21.66 -9.64 -9.13
C ILE A 45 -22.70 -10.27 -8.21
N HIS A 46 -22.33 -11.38 -7.58
CA HIS A 46 -23.11 -12.08 -6.59
C HIS A 46 -22.62 -11.70 -5.19
N ILE A 47 -23.46 -11.01 -4.45
CA ILE A 47 -23.25 -10.75 -3.04
C ILE A 47 -23.89 -11.86 -2.22
N TRP A 48 -23.08 -12.56 -1.43
CA TRP A 48 -23.56 -13.43 -0.38
C TRP A 48 -23.50 -12.71 0.96
N ASN A 49 -24.65 -12.30 1.47
CA ASN A 49 -24.76 -11.63 2.75
C ASN A 49 -24.87 -12.65 3.90
N ASN A 50 -23.81 -12.74 4.70
CA ASN A 50 -23.73 -13.55 5.92
C ASN A 50 -24.11 -12.75 7.19
N SER A 51 -24.49 -11.48 7.05
CA SER A 51 -24.94 -10.63 8.16
C SER A 51 -26.44 -10.81 8.43
N PRO A 52 -26.89 -10.73 9.70
CA PRO A 52 -28.32 -10.69 10.03
C PRO A 52 -29.05 -9.49 9.42
N ASN A 53 -28.32 -8.41 9.12
CA ASN A 53 -28.88 -7.23 8.46
C ASN A 53 -29.06 -7.53 6.98
N ARG A 54 -30.31 -7.59 6.53
CA ARG A 54 -30.63 -7.75 5.12
C ARG A 54 -30.15 -6.57 4.30
N ILE A 55 -29.65 -6.86 3.11
CA ILE A 55 -29.32 -5.87 2.08
C ILE A 55 -30.20 -6.06 0.85
N LEU A 56 -30.42 -4.95 0.17
CA LEU A 56 -31.22 -4.86 -1.04
C LEU A 56 -30.38 -4.30 -2.19
N LYS A 57 -30.88 -4.39 -3.42
CA LYS A 57 -30.13 -3.88 -4.59
C LYS A 57 -30.02 -2.36 -4.56
N GLU A 58 -31.01 -1.69 -3.97
CA GLU A 58 -31.09 -0.25 -3.82
C GLU A 58 -29.97 0.32 -2.94
N ASP A 59 -29.38 -0.51 -2.07
CA ASP A 59 -28.20 -0.15 -1.28
C ASP A 59 -26.96 0.09 -2.15
N PHE A 60 -26.97 -0.35 -3.43
CA PHE A 60 -25.87 -0.24 -4.37
C PHE A 60 -26.28 0.51 -5.65
N ALA A 61 -26.80 1.74 -5.48
CA ALA A 61 -27.33 2.55 -6.58
C ALA A 61 -26.33 2.84 -7.72
N GLU A 62 -25.03 2.74 -7.46
CA GLU A 62 -23.96 2.94 -8.44
C GLU A 62 -23.75 1.72 -9.37
N CYS A 63 -24.34 0.57 -9.03
CA CYS A 63 -24.20 -0.68 -9.77
C CYS A 63 -25.42 -0.95 -10.67
N PRO A 64 -25.21 -1.42 -11.91
CA PRO A 64 -26.30 -1.87 -12.77
C PRO A 64 -27.14 -2.99 -12.09
N PRO A 65 -28.45 -2.79 -11.85
CA PRO A 65 -29.27 -3.72 -11.07
C PRO A 65 -29.40 -5.12 -11.69
N ASP A 66 -29.25 -5.21 -13.00
CA ASP A 66 -29.27 -6.43 -13.82
C ASP A 66 -28.00 -7.28 -13.64
N ARG A 67 -26.87 -6.65 -13.29
CA ARG A 67 -25.60 -7.34 -13.03
C ARG A 67 -25.44 -7.75 -11.57
N LEU A 68 -26.29 -7.26 -10.67
CA LEU A 68 -26.22 -7.53 -9.24
C LEU A 68 -27.17 -8.66 -8.82
N GLN A 69 -26.64 -9.67 -8.14
CA GLN A 69 -27.41 -10.72 -7.48
C GLN A 69 -27.09 -10.69 -5.99
N ILE A 70 -28.12 -10.76 -5.13
CA ILE A 70 -27.94 -10.73 -3.67
C ILE A 70 -28.63 -11.95 -3.08
N THR A 71 -27.87 -12.75 -2.33
CA THR A 71 -28.40 -13.81 -1.47
C THR A 71 -28.26 -13.37 -0.02
N ASN A 72 -29.39 -13.18 0.67
CA ASN A 72 -29.43 -12.93 2.11
C ASN A 72 -29.54 -14.26 2.86
N SER A 73 -28.44 -14.73 3.42
CA SER A 73 -28.39 -16.01 4.14
C SER A 73 -29.18 -15.93 5.45
N PRO A 74 -29.94 -16.98 5.85
CA PRO A 74 -30.65 -17.00 7.13
C PRO A 74 -29.72 -17.09 8.34
N SER A 75 -28.47 -17.54 8.14
CA SER A 75 -27.43 -17.66 9.18
C SER A 75 -26.05 -17.38 8.58
N ASN A 76 -25.05 -17.13 9.44
CA ASN A 76 -23.67 -16.99 8.97
C ASN A 76 -23.11 -18.37 8.56
N LEU A 77 -22.85 -18.54 7.27
CA LEU A 77 -22.27 -19.75 6.69
C LEU A 77 -20.73 -19.68 6.58
N TYR A 78 -20.13 -18.60 7.08
CA TYR A 78 -18.69 -18.37 7.09
C TYR A 78 -18.07 -18.63 5.71
N PHE A 79 -17.03 -19.46 5.64
CA PHE A 79 -16.31 -19.76 4.40
C PHE A 79 -17.09 -20.66 3.45
N GLN A 80 -18.09 -21.40 3.92
CA GLN A 80 -18.89 -22.25 3.03
C GLN A 80 -19.62 -21.44 1.95
N ALA A 81 -20.05 -20.23 2.31
CA ALA A 81 -20.86 -19.35 1.47
C ALA A 81 -20.25 -19.13 0.07
N ARG A 82 -18.93 -18.90 0.00
CA ARG A 82 -18.25 -18.62 -1.29
C ARG A 82 -18.27 -19.81 -2.24
N PHE A 83 -18.22 -21.03 -1.70
CA PHE A 83 -18.27 -22.25 -2.50
C PHE A 83 -19.68 -22.53 -3.01
N LEU A 84 -20.70 -22.32 -2.17
CA LEU A 84 -22.11 -22.44 -2.58
C LEU A 84 -22.45 -21.42 -3.67
N ALA A 85 -22.09 -20.15 -3.47
CA ALA A 85 -22.26 -19.10 -4.46
C ALA A 85 -21.55 -19.43 -5.77
N CYS A 86 -20.32 -19.95 -5.71
CA CYS A 86 -19.58 -20.32 -6.92
C CYS A 86 -20.20 -21.50 -7.64
N ALA A 87 -20.63 -22.52 -6.91
CA ALA A 87 -21.33 -23.67 -7.48
C ALA A 87 -22.64 -23.29 -8.19
N GLU A 88 -23.33 -22.26 -7.70
CA GLU A 88 -24.58 -21.72 -8.26
C GLU A 88 -24.37 -20.65 -9.36
N ALA A 89 -23.14 -20.15 -9.53
CA ALA A 89 -22.84 -19.13 -10.52
C ALA A 89 -23.22 -19.58 -11.95
N THR A 90 -23.62 -18.64 -12.80
CA THR A 90 -24.02 -18.94 -14.19
C THR A 90 -22.83 -19.04 -15.14
N THR A 91 -21.69 -18.48 -14.75
CA THR A 91 -20.43 -18.46 -15.50
C THR A 91 -19.58 -19.70 -15.21
N PRO A 92 -18.63 -20.07 -16.11
CA PRO A 92 -17.72 -21.19 -15.86
C PRO A 92 -16.70 -20.93 -14.74
N PHE A 93 -16.46 -19.65 -14.42
CA PHE A 93 -15.47 -19.22 -13.43
C PHE A 93 -16.09 -18.29 -12.39
N CYS A 94 -15.45 -18.25 -11.23
CA CYS A 94 -15.80 -17.37 -10.12
C CYS A 94 -14.55 -16.62 -9.68
N PHE A 95 -14.70 -15.33 -9.39
CA PHE A 95 -13.72 -14.56 -8.64
C PHE A 95 -14.29 -14.31 -7.24
N ILE A 96 -13.55 -14.70 -6.21
CA ILE A 96 -13.99 -14.66 -4.80
C ILE A 96 -13.13 -13.64 -4.07
N GLN A 97 -13.74 -12.80 -3.24
CA GLN A 97 -13.04 -11.86 -2.37
C GLN A 97 -13.90 -11.57 -1.13
N ASP A 98 -13.26 -11.37 0.02
CA ASP A 98 -13.92 -10.92 1.25
C ASP A 98 -14.04 -9.39 1.32
N ASP A 99 -14.83 -8.87 2.28
CA ASP A 99 -15.04 -7.44 2.51
C ASP A 99 -13.95 -6.75 3.36
N ASP A 100 -12.94 -7.51 3.79
CA ASP A 100 -11.80 -6.99 4.55
C ASP A 100 -10.65 -6.47 3.66
N TYR A 101 -10.62 -6.86 2.39
CA TYR A 101 -9.55 -6.54 1.46
C TYR A 101 -10.10 -5.95 0.17
N LEU A 102 -9.28 -5.18 -0.53
CA LEU A 102 -9.63 -4.54 -1.80
C LEU A 102 -8.71 -5.03 -2.91
N VAL A 103 -9.26 -5.70 -3.92
CA VAL A 103 -8.54 -6.06 -5.15
C VAL A 103 -8.86 -5.04 -6.24
N LEU A 104 -7.82 -4.48 -6.85
CA LEU A 104 -7.95 -3.43 -7.86
C LEU A 104 -8.47 -3.97 -9.21
N PRO A 105 -9.21 -3.18 -10.01
CA PRO A 105 -9.77 -3.61 -11.28
C PRO A 105 -8.77 -4.22 -12.26
N GLU A 106 -7.60 -3.59 -12.42
CA GLU A 106 -6.53 -4.05 -13.30
C GLU A 106 -5.95 -5.41 -12.89
N ILE A 107 -5.98 -5.72 -11.58
CA ILE A 107 -5.55 -7.02 -11.06
C ILE A 107 -6.57 -8.10 -11.43
N ILE A 108 -7.87 -7.81 -11.29
CA ILE A 108 -8.95 -8.71 -11.69
C ILE A 108 -8.89 -9.00 -13.19
N GLN A 109 -8.64 -7.97 -14.00
CA GLN A 109 -8.44 -8.11 -15.45
C GLN A 109 -7.21 -8.96 -15.77
N THR A 110 -6.11 -8.78 -15.04
CA THR A 110 -4.88 -9.56 -15.21
C THR A 110 -5.11 -11.04 -14.87
N LEU A 111 -5.77 -11.33 -13.75
CA LEU A 111 -6.20 -12.68 -13.37
C LEU A 111 -7.07 -13.30 -14.47
N HIS A 112 -8.09 -12.58 -14.93
CA HIS A 112 -8.98 -13.02 -16.00
C HIS A 112 -8.24 -13.32 -17.30
N SER A 113 -7.25 -12.50 -17.66
CA SER A 113 -6.46 -12.70 -18.88
C SER A 113 -5.58 -13.96 -18.84
N ARG A 114 -5.15 -14.36 -17.63
CA ARG A 114 -4.28 -15.52 -17.42
C ARG A 114 -5.07 -16.79 -17.14
N PHE A 115 -6.24 -16.66 -16.53
CA PHE A 115 -7.09 -17.79 -16.19
C PHE A 115 -7.89 -18.25 -17.41
N SER A 116 -7.77 -19.53 -17.74
CA SER A 116 -8.37 -20.12 -18.93
C SER A 116 -9.12 -21.41 -18.59
N ASN A 117 -9.86 -21.95 -19.57
CA ASN A 117 -10.48 -23.26 -19.46
C ASN A 117 -9.47 -24.41 -19.30
N ASP A 118 -8.18 -24.16 -19.49
CA ASP A 118 -7.11 -25.15 -19.32
C ASP A 118 -6.36 -24.97 -17.98
N SER A 119 -6.63 -23.89 -17.22
CA SER A 119 -6.01 -23.63 -15.90
C SER A 119 -6.37 -24.70 -14.87
N VAL A 120 -5.40 -25.53 -14.49
CA VAL A 120 -5.61 -26.75 -13.69
C VAL A 120 -5.96 -26.44 -12.22
N SER A 121 -5.43 -25.35 -11.66
CA SER A 121 -5.57 -24.97 -10.26
C SER A 121 -6.26 -23.62 -10.08
N THR A 122 -6.80 -23.39 -8.89
CA THR A 122 -7.23 -22.06 -8.43
C THR A 122 -6.01 -21.15 -8.30
N ILE A 123 -6.15 -19.88 -8.71
CA ILE A 123 -5.15 -18.84 -8.47
C ILE A 123 -5.60 -18.03 -7.25
N TYR A 124 -4.70 -17.88 -6.28
CA TYR A 124 -4.93 -17.17 -5.03
C TYR A 124 -4.10 -15.89 -5.03
N LEU A 125 -4.72 -14.75 -4.77
CA LEU A 125 -4.02 -13.54 -4.36
C LEU A 125 -3.72 -13.64 -2.86
N SER A 126 -2.56 -13.14 -2.43
CA SER A 126 -2.20 -13.13 -1.01
C SER A 126 -1.18 -12.03 -0.71
N PRO A 127 -1.29 -11.35 0.44
CA PRO A 127 -0.23 -10.47 0.90
C PRO A 127 1.03 -11.27 1.23
N PRO A 128 2.22 -10.63 1.28
CA PRO A 128 3.50 -11.31 1.42
C PRO A 128 3.58 -12.29 2.59
N HIS A 129 3.01 -11.94 3.74
CA HIS A 129 3.04 -12.81 4.92
C HIS A 129 2.24 -14.11 4.73
N GLU A 130 1.16 -14.08 3.97
CA GLU A 130 0.36 -15.28 3.64
C GLU A 130 0.97 -16.12 2.52
N VAL A 131 1.65 -15.47 1.56
CA VAL A 131 2.48 -16.21 0.59
C VAL A 131 3.56 -16.99 1.32
N MET A 132 4.24 -16.38 2.31
CA MET A 132 5.22 -17.07 3.15
C MET A 132 4.57 -18.21 3.95
N SER A 133 3.43 -17.96 4.59
CA SER A 133 2.66 -18.97 5.32
C SER A 133 2.37 -20.19 4.43
N THR A 134 1.96 -19.96 3.19
CA THR A 134 1.73 -21.01 2.19
C THR A 134 3.02 -21.78 1.85
N ILE A 135 4.16 -21.11 1.70
CA ILE A 135 5.44 -21.77 1.40
C ILE A 135 5.92 -22.61 2.58
N LEU A 136 5.78 -22.10 3.81
CA LEU A 136 6.20 -22.77 5.04
C LEU A 136 5.40 -24.06 5.29
N LYS A 137 4.14 -24.10 4.89
CA LYS A 137 3.23 -25.24 5.03
C LYS A 137 3.29 -26.25 3.87
N ARG A 138 4.21 -26.08 2.91
CA ARG A 138 4.36 -27.04 1.81
C ARG A 138 4.84 -28.38 2.35
N ILE A 139 4.13 -29.44 1.97
CA ILE A 139 4.47 -30.81 2.33
C ILE A 139 4.52 -31.69 1.10
N HIS A 140 5.37 -32.71 1.18
CA HIS A 140 5.51 -33.75 0.18
C HIS A 140 5.58 -35.11 0.89
N VAL A 141 4.60 -35.99 0.66
CA VAL A 141 4.59 -37.36 1.19
C VAL A 141 4.85 -38.33 0.06
N LYS A 142 6.11 -38.78 -0.05
CA LYS A 142 6.58 -39.71 -1.08
C LYS A 142 6.21 -39.21 -2.48
N SER A 143 5.49 -39.98 -3.30
CA SER A 143 5.01 -39.57 -4.64
C SER A 143 3.48 -39.49 -4.70
N LYS A 144 2.82 -39.26 -3.55
CA LYS A 144 1.36 -39.38 -3.44
C LYS A 144 0.67 -38.10 -2.97
N ILE A 145 1.30 -37.35 -2.07
CA ILE A 145 0.74 -36.11 -1.53
C ILE A 145 1.71 -34.97 -1.80
N HIS A 146 1.22 -33.90 -2.42
CA HIS A 146 1.94 -32.65 -2.65
C HIS A 146 0.95 -31.49 -2.48
N THR A 147 0.96 -30.86 -1.32
CA THR A 147 -0.06 -29.87 -1.00
C THR A 147 0.47 -28.76 -0.09
N SER A 148 -0.36 -27.74 0.11
CA SER A 148 -0.17 -26.71 1.12
C SER A 148 -1.52 -26.06 1.46
N PHE A 149 -1.46 -24.97 2.22
CA PHE A 149 -2.58 -24.15 2.62
C PHE A 149 -2.51 -22.76 1.98
N ALA A 150 -3.64 -22.23 1.51
CA ALA A 150 -3.79 -20.85 1.04
C ALA A 150 -5.19 -20.33 1.33
N TRP A 151 -5.29 -19.06 1.73
CA TRP A 151 -6.58 -18.39 1.99
C TRP A 151 -7.21 -17.87 0.70
N LEU A 152 -8.54 -17.93 0.59
CA LEU A 152 -9.27 -17.39 -0.56
C LEU A 152 -9.74 -15.94 -0.38
N GLY A 153 -9.76 -15.45 0.86
CA GLY A 153 -10.38 -14.15 1.21
C GLY A 153 -9.72 -12.93 0.60
N TYR A 154 -8.43 -13.00 0.29
CA TYR A 154 -7.66 -11.91 -0.31
C TYR A 154 -7.91 -11.72 -1.82
N GLY A 155 -8.73 -12.57 -2.43
CA GLY A 155 -8.96 -12.62 -3.87
C GLY A 155 -8.54 -13.96 -4.44
N ALA A 156 -9.46 -14.68 -5.10
CA ALA A 156 -9.13 -15.94 -5.76
C ALA A 156 -9.98 -16.14 -7.00
N ILE A 157 -9.39 -16.69 -8.07
CA ILE A 157 -10.15 -17.10 -9.27
C ILE A 157 -10.12 -18.62 -9.41
N MET A 158 -11.30 -19.22 -9.52
CA MET A 158 -11.48 -20.67 -9.61
C MET A 158 -12.57 -21.05 -10.62
N ARG A 159 -12.63 -22.33 -10.98
CA ARG A 159 -13.72 -22.88 -11.79
C ARG A 159 -14.93 -23.18 -10.93
N ARG A 160 -16.12 -22.95 -11.49
CA ARG A 160 -17.38 -23.40 -10.89
C ARG A 160 -17.39 -24.91 -10.63
N THR A 161 -16.79 -25.71 -11.51
CA THR A 161 -16.69 -27.16 -11.33
C THR A 161 -15.85 -27.53 -10.11
N GLN A 162 -14.72 -26.84 -9.87
CA GLN A 162 -13.88 -27.08 -8.69
C GLN A 162 -14.65 -26.83 -7.39
N ALA A 163 -15.44 -25.75 -7.30
CA ALA A 163 -16.30 -25.50 -6.14
C ALA A 163 -17.33 -26.62 -5.93
N ARG A 164 -17.96 -27.11 -7.01
CA ARG A 164 -18.92 -28.22 -6.94
C ARG A 164 -18.27 -29.53 -6.52
N ASP A 165 -17.12 -29.84 -7.08
CA ASP A 165 -16.38 -31.07 -6.78
C ASP A 165 -15.86 -31.07 -5.35
N PHE A 166 -15.42 -29.91 -4.84
CA PHE A 166 -15.06 -29.73 -3.44
C PHE A 166 -16.25 -29.93 -2.50
N LEU A 167 -17.40 -29.30 -2.78
CA LEU A 167 -18.60 -29.48 -1.96
C LEU A 167 -19.05 -30.95 -1.97
N ALA A 168 -18.98 -31.63 -3.11
CA ALA A 168 -19.27 -33.06 -3.22
C ALA A 168 -18.29 -33.92 -2.41
N LEU A 169 -16.99 -33.56 -2.40
CA LEU A 169 -15.98 -34.22 -1.58
C LEU A 169 -16.30 -34.08 -0.09
N MET A 170 -16.60 -32.87 0.37
CA MET A 170 -16.92 -32.62 1.77
C MET A 170 -18.18 -33.37 2.22
N GLN A 171 -19.21 -33.44 1.36
CA GLN A 171 -20.40 -34.27 1.62
C GLN A 171 -20.05 -35.75 1.69
N TYR A 172 -19.20 -36.24 0.79
CA TYR A 172 -18.76 -37.63 0.75
C TYR A 172 -17.92 -38.01 1.99
N LEU A 173 -17.08 -37.10 2.48
CA LEU A 173 -16.34 -37.25 3.73
C LEU A 173 -17.24 -37.17 4.98
N ASN A 174 -18.54 -36.92 4.80
CA ASN A 174 -19.50 -36.69 5.87
C ASN A 174 -19.04 -35.55 6.80
N ALA A 175 -18.49 -34.48 6.22
CA ALA A 175 -18.03 -33.32 6.96
C ALA A 175 -19.18 -32.70 7.76
N SER A 176 -18.91 -32.41 9.02
CA SER A 176 -19.86 -31.77 9.92
C SER A 176 -20.15 -30.33 9.51
N GLU A 177 -21.22 -29.74 10.05
CA GLU A 177 -21.57 -28.34 9.79
C GLU A 177 -20.44 -27.38 10.16
N ASP A 178 -19.73 -27.66 11.26
CA ASP A 178 -18.58 -26.86 11.71
C ASP A 178 -17.40 -26.93 10.72
N GLU A 179 -17.15 -28.09 10.13
CA GLU A 179 -16.10 -28.26 9.12
C GLU A 179 -16.48 -27.56 7.81
N MET A 180 -17.74 -27.62 7.43
CA MET A 180 -18.25 -26.88 6.28
C MET A 180 -18.12 -25.36 6.45
N LYS A 181 -18.43 -24.82 7.64
CA LYS A 181 -18.24 -23.40 7.95
C LYS A 181 -16.78 -22.96 7.82
N MET A 182 -15.84 -23.86 8.09
CA MET A 182 -14.39 -23.62 7.99
C MET A 182 -13.80 -24.09 6.65
N ALA A 183 -14.60 -24.13 5.58
CA ALA A 183 -14.22 -24.70 4.28
C ALA A 183 -12.88 -24.22 3.68
N ASP A 184 -12.47 -22.97 3.90
CA ASP A 184 -11.16 -22.46 3.45
C ASP A 184 -9.98 -23.30 3.99
N ASN A 185 -10.09 -23.83 5.22
CA ASN A 185 -9.07 -24.68 5.84
C ASN A 185 -8.92 -26.05 5.16
N TYR A 186 -9.87 -26.44 4.30
CA TYR A 186 -9.92 -27.74 3.64
C TYR A 186 -9.61 -27.63 2.14
N TYR A 187 -10.12 -26.60 1.46
CA TYR A 187 -10.12 -26.50 0.00
C TYR A 187 -8.73 -26.69 -0.63
N ALA A 188 -7.76 -25.85 -0.24
CA ALA A 188 -6.41 -25.88 -0.81
C ALA A 188 -5.69 -27.21 -0.51
N LEU A 189 -5.85 -27.73 0.72
CA LEU A 189 -5.19 -28.97 1.14
C LEU A 189 -5.72 -30.17 0.36
N LEU A 190 -7.06 -30.33 0.34
CA LEU A 190 -7.74 -31.49 -0.24
C LEU A 190 -7.65 -31.55 -1.76
N ALA A 191 -7.30 -30.44 -2.43
CA ALA A 191 -7.03 -30.44 -3.87
C ALA A 191 -5.80 -31.28 -4.22
N ASN A 192 -4.89 -31.50 -3.26
CA ASN A 192 -3.62 -32.20 -3.44
C ASN A 192 -2.81 -31.65 -4.62
N VAL A 193 -2.68 -30.34 -4.67
CA VAL A 193 -1.83 -29.61 -5.60
C VAL A 193 -1.16 -28.48 -4.82
N TYR A 194 0.04 -28.04 -5.24
CA TYR A 194 0.61 -26.84 -4.65
C TYR A 194 -0.23 -25.62 -5.06
N PRO A 195 -0.79 -24.84 -4.10
CA PRO A 195 -1.60 -23.68 -4.43
C PRO A 195 -0.80 -22.67 -5.25
N GLU A 196 -1.37 -22.19 -6.37
CA GLU A 196 -0.78 -21.12 -7.16
C GLU A 196 -1.10 -19.78 -6.50
N VAL A 197 -0.16 -19.28 -5.70
CA VAL A 197 -0.33 -18.03 -4.97
C VAL A 197 0.47 -16.90 -5.62
N TRP A 198 -0.21 -15.80 -5.92
CA TRP A 198 0.35 -14.57 -6.45
C TRP A 198 0.42 -13.52 -5.34
N PHE A 199 1.51 -12.75 -5.32
CA PHE A 199 1.68 -11.65 -4.38
C PHE A 199 0.70 -10.52 -4.74
N ASP A 200 -0.13 -10.15 -3.79
CA ASP A 200 -1.00 -8.99 -3.86
C ASP A 200 -0.49 -7.86 -2.95
N GLN A 201 -1.02 -6.65 -3.15
CA GLN A 201 -0.69 -5.48 -2.34
C GLN A 201 -1.29 -5.55 -0.93
N GLY A 202 -2.32 -6.38 -0.70
CA GLY A 202 -2.93 -6.56 0.60
C GLY A 202 -3.62 -5.31 1.13
N ILE A 203 -4.37 -4.61 0.27
CA ILE A 203 -5.05 -3.36 0.64
C ILE A 203 -6.18 -3.67 1.62
N GLU A 204 -5.90 -3.59 2.91
CA GLU A 204 -6.86 -3.78 3.99
C GLU A 204 -7.85 -2.61 4.08
N LEU A 205 -9.14 -2.93 4.26
CA LEU A 205 -10.21 -1.97 4.49
C LEU A 205 -10.40 -1.61 5.98
N GLY A 206 -9.44 -2.00 6.83
CA GLY A 206 -9.44 -1.82 8.29
C GLY A 206 -10.43 -2.75 8.99
N GLY A 207 -10.63 -2.62 10.32
CA GLY A 207 -11.76 -3.28 10.96
C GLY A 207 -11.63 -3.99 12.30
N GLY A 208 -10.46 -3.99 12.90
CA GLY A 208 -10.14 -4.87 14.02
C GLY A 208 -9.54 -6.19 13.55
N GLN A 209 -9.29 -7.09 14.50
CA GLN A 209 -8.67 -8.38 14.23
C GLN A 209 -9.70 -9.33 13.60
N ALA A 210 -9.39 -9.89 12.43
CA ALA A 210 -10.26 -10.85 11.76
C ALA A 210 -10.55 -12.06 12.67
N PHE A 211 -11.73 -12.68 12.51
CA PHE A 211 -12.12 -13.88 13.27
C PHE A 211 -11.12 -15.04 13.14
N THR A 212 -10.36 -15.06 12.05
CA THR A 212 -9.29 -16.03 11.78
C THR A 212 -7.99 -15.76 12.52
N GLN A 213 -7.81 -14.58 13.10
CA GLN A 213 -6.57 -14.15 13.73
C GLN A 213 -6.69 -14.13 15.25
N GLY A 214 -5.54 -14.27 15.93
CA GLY A 214 -5.45 -14.27 17.40
C GLY A 214 -5.45 -15.69 17.95
N ALA A 215 -5.10 -15.85 19.24
CA ALA A 215 -4.82 -17.17 19.81
C ALA A 215 -5.94 -18.20 19.60
N GLU A 216 -7.20 -17.79 19.80
CA GLU A 216 -8.37 -18.66 19.59
C GLU A 216 -8.60 -18.97 18.10
N GLY A 217 -8.44 -17.97 17.23
CA GLY A 217 -8.53 -18.13 15.78
C GLY A 217 -7.46 -19.08 15.24
N ASP A 218 -6.22 -18.91 15.68
CA ASP A 218 -5.08 -19.74 15.32
C ASP A 218 -5.28 -21.19 15.77
N GLU A 219 -5.73 -21.40 17.01
CA GLU A 219 -6.04 -22.74 17.53
C GLU A 219 -7.14 -23.44 16.72
N ARG A 220 -8.23 -22.72 16.43
CA ARG A 220 -9.34 -23.23 15.62
C ARG A 220 -8.88 -23.58 14.20
N ASN A 221 -8.15 -22.68 13.53
CA ASN A 221 -7.66 -22.90 12.17
C ASN A 221 -6.70 -24.10 12.13
N ASN A 222 -5.79 -24.20 13.11
CA ASN A 222 -4.87 -25.33 13.24
C ASN A 222 -5.61 -26.66 13.41
N LYS A 223 -6.68 -26.69 14.21
CA LYS A 223 -7.54 -27.87 14.36
C LYS A 223 -8.13 -28.31 13.02
N HIS A 224 -8.68 -27.38 12.23
CA HIS A 224 -9.28 -27.70 10.93
C HIS A 224 -8.24 -28.07 9.87
N ILE A 225 -7.07 -27.41 9.84
CA ILE A 225 -5.95 -27.78 8.95
C ILE A 225 -5.46 -29.19 9.26
N ALA A 226 -5.30 -29.54 10.54
CA ALA A 226 -4.92 -30.89 10.94
C ALA A 226 -5.99 -31.92 10.54
N GLN A 227 -7.27 -31.58 10.63
CA GLN A 227 -8.35 -32.47 10.20
C GLN A 227 -8.40 -32.65 8.68
N ALA A 228 -8.22 -31.58 7.90
CA ALA A 228 -8.10 -31.64 6.45
C ALA A 228 -6.92 -32.52 6.00
N ALA A 229 -5.79 -32.43 6.70
CA ALA A 229 -4.63 -33.28 6.46
C ALA A 229 -4.94 -34.77 6.72
N LYS A 230 -5.69 -35.11 7.78
CA LYS A 230 -6.15 -36.49 8.01
C LYS A 230 -7.02 -37.00 6.87
N TYR A 231 -7.99 -36.19 6.44
CA TYR A 231 -8.83 -36.55 5.31
C TYR A 231 -8.01 -36.79 4.04
N LEU A 232 -7.00 -35.96 3.78
CA LEU A 232 -6.13 -36.16 2.62
C LEU A 232 -5.36 -37.48 2.70
N ASP A 233 -4.78 -37.81 3.87
CA ASP A 233 -4.11 -39.10 4.08
C ASP A 233 -5.08 -40.28 3.86
N GLU A 234 -6.32 -40.18 4.34
CA GLU A 234 -7.35 -41.22 4.18
C GLU A 234 -7.78 -41.40 2.72
N ILE A 235 -7.99 -40.29 2.00
CA ILE A 235 -8.33 -40.28 0.56
C ILE A 235 -7.22 -40.96 -0.24
N ILE A 236 -5.97 -40.57 0.00
CA ILE A 236 -4.82 -41.00 -0.81
C ILE A 236 -4.37 -42.42 -0.46
N ASN A 237 -4.41 -42.81 0.82
CA ASN A 237 -4.08 -44.18 1.24
C ASN A 237 -5.24 -45.16 1.05
N CYS A 238 -6.45 -44.69 0.72
CA CYS A 238 -7.60 -45.54 0.42
C CYS A 238 -7.91 -46.48 1.60
N THR A 239 -7.78 -45.97 2.84
CA THR A 239 -7.94 -46.73 4.09
C THR A 239 -9.40 -46.88 4.53
N SER A 240 -10.32 -46.15 3.89
CA SER A 240 -11.77 -46.21 4.12
C SER A 240 -12.47 -47.19 3.17
N THR A 241 -13.52 -47.86 3.65
CA THR A 241 -14.33 -48.87 2.92
C THR A 241 -15.07 -48.35 1.68
N LEU A 242 -15.06 -47.03 1.47
CA LEU A 242 -15.81 -46.34 0.40
C LEU A 242 -14.97 -46.00 -0.85
N CYS A 243 -13.71 -46.42 -0.92
CA CYS A 243 -12.76 -46.00 -1.96
C CYS A 243 -13.19 -46.36 -3.40
N ILE A 244 -13.90 -45.44 -4.07
CA ILE A 244 -14.07 -45.45 -5.52
C ILE A 244 -13.30 -44.24 -6.06
N ARG A 245 -12.07 -44.48 -6.52
CA ARG A 245 -11.15 -43.51 -7.16
C ARG A 245 -11.76 -42.72 -8.33
N GLN A 246 -12.99 -43.02 -8.75
CA GLN A 246 -13.70 -42.40 -9.87
C GLN A 246 -14.86 -41.48 -9.45
N LEU A 247 -15.23 -41.41 -8.17
CA LEU A 247 -16.49 -40.75 -7.77
C LEU A 247 -16.37 -39.28 -7.36
N VAL A 248 -15.18 -38.76 -7.08
CA VAL A 248 -14.99 -37.33 -6.73
C VAL A 248 -13.70 -36.77 -7.33
N PRO A 249 -13.76 -35.96 -8.41
CA PRO A 249 -12.59 -35.54 -9.18
C PRO A 249 -11.81 -34.35 -8.58
N PHE A 250 -12.14 -33.90 -7.36
CA PHE A 250 -11.51 -32.72 -6.77
C PHE A 250 -10.03 -32.92 -6.39
N THR A 251 -9.72 -34.05 -5.75
CA THR A 251 -8.37 -34.36 -5.27
C THR A 251 -7.52 -34.90 -6.42
N SER A 252 -6.44 -34.18 -6.78
CA SER A 252 -5.49 -34.63 -7.77
C SER A 252 -4.71 -35.86 -7.30
N LEU A 253 -4.48 -36.81 -8.22
CA LEU A 253 -3.60 -37.97 -8.01
C LEU A 253 -2.32 -37.88 -8.84
N ASP A 254 -2.22 -36.89 -9.72
CA ASP A 254 -1.07 -36.68 -10.60
C ASP A 254 0.07 -36.06 -9.80
N ASP A 255 1.27 -36.63 -9.90
CA ASP A 255 2.46 -36.06 -9.26
C ASP A 255 2.82 -34.71 -9.91
N GLN A 256 2.65 -33.61 -9.17
CA GLN A 256 2.97 -32.27 -9.67
C GLN A 256 4.35 -31.81 -9.22
N MET A 257 5.15 -31.39 -10.19
CA MET A 257 6.40 -30.68 -9.91
C MET A 257 6.10 -29.29 -9.32
N LEU A 258 6.86 -28.93 -8.30
CA LEU A 258 6.76 -27.60 -7.68
C LEU A 258 7.10 -26.51 -8.70
N SER A 259 6.16 -25.60 -8.94
CA SER A 259 6.45 -24.39 -9.70
C SER A 259 7.34 -23.45 -8.88
N SER A 260 8.49 -23.07 -9.43
CA SER A 260 9.42 -22.11 -8.82
C SER A 260 9.12 -20.66 -9.20
N VAL A 261 7.99 -20.39 -9.86
CA VAL A 261 7.65 -19.08 -10.40
C VAL A 261 6.77 -18.30 -9.41
N TYR A 262 7.27 -17.17 -8.96
CA TYR A 262 6.53 -16.16 -8.21
C TYR A 262 5.88 -15.17 -9.17
N ARG A 263 4.69 -14.70 -8.82
CA ARG A 263 3.90 -13.79 -9.65
C ARG A 263 3.38 -12.61 -8.84
N ALA A 264 3.36 -11.43 -9.44
CA ALA A 264 2.74 -10.24 -8.87
C ALA A 264 2.06 -9.42 -9.97
N PRO A 265 0.74 -9.19 -9.90
CA PRO A 265 0.06 -8.31 -10.84
C PRO A 265 0.41 -6.85 -10.53
N CYS A 266 0.44 -6.03 -11.58
CA CYS A 266 0.81 -4.63 -11.47
C CYS A 266 -0.35 -3.74 -11.03
N VAL A 267 -0.01 -2.68 -10.31
CA VAL A 267 -0.92 -1.58 -9.98
C VAL A 267 -0.91 -0.56 -11.12
N GLY A 268 -2.08 -0.03 -11.47
CA GLY A 268 -2.26 1.01 -12.48
C GLY A 268 -2.15 0.54 -13.93
N SER A 269 -1.86 -0.74 -14.20
CA SER A 269 -1.83 -1.30 -15.55
C SER A 269 -2.07 -2.81 -15.55
N GLN A 270 -2.57 -3.34 -16.67
CA GLN A 270 -2.67 -4.79 -16.89
C GLN A 270 -1.28 -5.36 -17.18
N CYS A 271 -0.54 -5.72 -16.13
CA CYS A 271 0.70 -6.48 -16.25
C CYS A 271 0.89 -7.49 -15.13
N LEU A 272 1.74 -8.48 -15.41
CA LEU A 272 2.08 -9.56 -14.49
C LEU A 272 3.60 -9.72 -14.44
N LEU A 273 4.19 -9.39 -13.31
CA LEU A 273 5.58 -9.72 -13.00
C LEU A 273 5.66 -11.22 -12.71
N GLU A 274 6.55 -11.93 -13.40
CA GLU A 274 6.89 -13.33 -13.12
C GLU A 274 8.40 -13.44 -12.83
N THR A 275 8.77 -14.19 -11.80
CA THR A 275 10.19 -14.48 -11.51
C THR A 275 10.38 -15.89 -11.00
N ASN A 276 11.43 -16.56 -11.47
CA ASN A 276 11.85 -17.87 -10.94
C ASN A 276 12.99 -17.74 -9.90
N ILE A 277 13.30 -16.52 -9.44
CA ILE A 277 14.30 -16.28 -8.41
C ILE A 277 13.83 -16.90 -7.11
N SER A 278 14.63 -17.80 -6.55
CA SER A 278 14.31 -18.44 -5.28
C SER A 278 14.40 -17.45 -4.11
N LEU A 279 13.23 -16.98 -3.64
CA LEU A 279 13.13 -15.98 -2.59
C LEU A 279 13.47 -16.53 -1.20
N LEU A 280 13.16 -17.81 -0.96
CA LEU A 280 13.43 -18.52 0.29
C LEU A 280 14.28 -19.77 0.02
N PRO A 281 15.04 -20.26 1.00
CA PRO A 281 15.68 -21.56 0.89
C PRO A 281 14.66 -22.65 0.53
N SER A 282 15.08 -23.67 -0.21
CA SER A 282 14.22 -24.82 -0.53
C SER A 282 13.76 -25.51 0.75
N THR A 283 12.45 -25.65 0.92
CA THR A 283 11.79 -26.26 2.10
C THR A 283 11.27 -27.66 1.84
N GLN A 284 11.69 -28.32 0.75
CA GLN A 284 11.17 -29.65 0.45
C GLN A 284 11.67 -30.64 1.50
N ILE A 285 10.81 -30.91 2.48
CA ILE A 285 10.99 -31.93 3.50
C ILE A 285 10.01 -33.04 3.13
N ASP A 286 10.55 -34.20 2.76
CA ASP A 286 9.74 -35.40 2.62
C ASP A 286 9.24 -35.79 4.01
N VAL A 287 7.92 -35.87 4.15
CA VAL A 287 7.21 -36.29 5.37
C VAL A 287 6.53 -37.63 5.17
N ASP A 288 6.16 -38.27 6.28
CA ASP A 288 5.52 -39.58 6.25
C ASP A 288 3.99 -39.49 6.14
N SER A 289 3.41 -38.35 6.53
CA SER A 289 1.96 -38.13 6.58
C SER A 289 1.62 -36.65 6.41
N ALA A 290 0.46 -36.38 5.79
CA ALA A 290 -0.05 -35.01 5.64
C ALA A 290 -0.26 -34.31 6.99
N ASN A 291 -0.55 -35.07 8.05
CA ASN A 291 -0.78 -34.55 9.41
C ASN A 291 0.39 -33.78 10.00
N GLN A 292 1.59 -33.95 9.44
CA GLN A 292 2.80 -33.24 9.89
C GLN A 292 2.86 -31.79 9.39
N ILE A 293 1.89 -31.30 8.61
CA ILE A 293 1.90 -29.96 8.00
C ILE A 293 2.17 -28.82 9.00
N LEU A 294 1.55 -28.84 10.18
CA LEU A 294 1.74 -27.80 11.20
C LEU A 294 3.10 -27.91 11.92
N GLU A 295 3.66 -29.12 11.98
CA GLU A 295 5.01 -29.35 12.52
C GLU A 295 6.06 -28.84 11.52
N ILE A 296 5.89 -29.17 10.24
CA ILE A 296 6.74 -28.71 9.15
C ILE A 296 6.74 -27.20 9.03
N GLU A 297 5.61 -26.52 9.21
CA GLU A 297 5.58 -25.06 9.26
C GLU A 297 6.56 -24.51 10.31
N LYS A 298 6.54 -25.07 11.52
CA LYS A 298 7.42 -24.64 12.62
C LYS A 298 8.89 -24.92 12.30
N ILE A 299 9.19 -26.10 11.74
CA ILE A 299 10.55 -26.50 11.33
C ILE A 299 11.08 -25.55 10.26
N ASN A 300 10.30 -25.31 9.20
CA ASN A 300 10.67 -24.42 8.11
C ASN A 300 10.87 -22.99 8.59
N ARG A 301 9.97 -22.49 9.44
CA ARG A 301 10.07 -21.14 10.02
C ARG A 301 11.36 -20.93 10.82
N ASN A 302 11.78 -21.95 11.57
CA ASN A 302 13.03 -21.92 12.36
C ASN A 302 14.29 -22.11 11.49
N SER A 303 14.17 -22.76 10.35
CA SER A 303 15.29 -23.05 9.44
C SER A 303 15.69 -21.85 8.58
N PHE A 304 14.78 -20.90 8.40
CA PHE A 304 15.04 -19.70 7.61
C PHE A 304 15.86 -18.66 8.38
N LYS A 305 16.84 -18.06 7.69
CA LYS A 305 17.62 -16.95 8.23
C LYS A 305 16.71 -15.74 8.45
N SER A 306 16.92 -15.02 9.55
CA SER A 306 16.13 -13.81 9.88
C SER A 306 16.16 -12.76 8.76
N ASN A 307 17.28 -12.61 8.05
CA ASN A 307 17.39 -11.68 6.93
C ASN A 307 16.57 -12.13 5.71
N ASP A 308 16.59 -13.41 5.33
CA ASP A 308 15.82 -13.93 4.18
C ASP A 308 14.31 -13.71 4.42
N THR A 309 13.83 -13.99 5.63
CA THR A 309 12.43 -13.76 6.04
C THR A 309 12.09 -12.27 6.01
N LYS A 310 13.00 -11.41 6.48
CA LYS A 310 12.80 -9.97 6.50
C LYS A 310 12.74 -9.40 5.08
N ASP A 311 13.65 -9.79 4.21
CA ASP A 311 13.70 -9.33 2.82
C ASP A 311 12.47 -9.81 2.04
N PHE A 312 12.02 -11.05 2.26
CA PHE A 312 10.79 -11.58 1.67
C PHE A 312 9.56 -10.75 2.04
N LEU A 313 9.46 -10.30 3.29
CA LEU A 313 8.29 -9.55 3.78
C LEU A 313 8.36 -8.06 3.45
N LEU A 314 9.54 -7.44 3.51
CA LEU A 314 9.70 -6.00 3.31
C LEU A 314 9.92 -5.62 1.84
N HIS A 315 10.44 -6.54 1.04
CA HIS A 315 10.78 -6.31 -0.36
C HIS A 315 10.29 -7.47 -1.27
N PRO A 316 9.01 -7.86 -1.20
CA PRO A 316 8.41 -8.90 -2.04
C PRO A 316 8.34 -8.50 -3.52
N PRO A 317 8.06 -9.45 -4.44
CA PRO A 317 7.79 -9.14 -5.85
C PRO A 317 6.67 -8.14 -6.09
N SER A 318 5.64 -8.07 -5.24
CA SER A 318 4.56 -7.09 -5.38
C SER A 318 5.05 -5.64 -5.25
N HIS A 319 6.10 -5.40 -4.46
CA HIS A 319 6.72 -4.07 -4.33
C HIS A 319 7.49 -3.64 -5.59
N ALA A 320 7.81 -4.56 -6.51
CA ALA A 320 8.36 -4.15 -7.79
C ALA A 320 7.30 -3.47 -8.67
N VAL A 321 6.01 -3.76 -8.48
CA VAL A 321 4.94 -3.37 -9.42
C VAL A 321 3.75 -2.69 -8.72
N ASP A 322 4.00 -2.07 -7.56
CA ASP A 322 2.98 -1.40 -6.75
C ASP A 322 2.76 0.09 -7.13
N GLY A 323 3.50 0.58 -8.12
CA GLY A 323 3.45 1.98 -8.57
C GLY A 323 4.06 2.97 -7.57
N ASN A 324 4.79 2.49 -6.56
CA ASN A 324 5.49 3.34 -5.59
C ASN A 324 7.01 3.22 -5.79
N PRO A 325 7.69 4.29 -6.25
CA PRO A 325 9.13 4.24 -6.53
C PRO A 325 10.01 4.08 -5.27
N GLN A 326 9.43 4.07 -4.07
CA GLN A 326 10.15 3.90 -2.79
C GLN A 326 10.14 2.48 -2.24
N THR A 327 9.25 1.67 -2.77
CA THR A 327 9.22 0.23 -2.53
C THR A 327 9.86 -0.45 -3.73
N GLY A 328 10.35 -1.67 -3.50
CA GLY A 328 11.01 -2.42 -4.55
C GLY A 328 11.18 -3.86 -4.15
N PHE A 329 11.32 -4.72 -5.16
CA PHE A 329 11.60 -6.13 -4.98
C PHE A 329 13.11 -6.35 -4.79
N CYS A 330 13.50 -6.94 -3.65
CA CYS A 330 14.89 -7.25 -3.35
C CYS A 330 15.26 -8.62 -3.89
N ILE A 331 16.29 -8.69 -4.74
CA ILE A 331 16.83 -9.95 -5.22
C ILE A 331 17.85 -10.48 -4.20
N PRO A 332 17.63 -11.66 -3.59
CA PRO A 332 18.54 -12.19 -2.59
C PRO A 332 19.95 -12.43 -3.16
N LYS A 333 20.98 -12.01 -2.41
CA LYS A 333 22.39 -12.14 -2.82
C LYS A 333 22.78 -13.60 -3.09
N GLY A 334 23.50 -13.82 -4.19
CA GLY A 334 24.02 -15.14 -4.56
C GLY A 334 22.99 -16.12 -5.14
N ARG A 335 21.73 -15.68 -5.35
CA ARG A 335 20.66 -16.50 -5.96
C ARG A 335 20.30 -16.05 -7.38
N SER A 336 21.21 -15.37 -8.08
CA SER A 336 20.97 -14.71 -9.36
C SER A 336 21.62 -15.38 -10.58
N SER A 337 22.48 -16.40 -10.41
CA SER A 337 23.36 -16.88 -11.50
C SER A 337 22.68 -17.65 -12.64
N VAL A 338 21.40 -18.05 -12.52
CA VAL A 338 20.64 -18.75 -13.59
C VAL A 338 19.15 -18.35 -13.63
N ASN A 339 18.77 -17.25 -12.97
CA ASN A 339 17.36 -16.89 -12.75
C ASN A 339 16.96 -15.68 -13.59
N SER A 340 15.68 -15.62 -13.96
CA SER A 340 15.11 -14.61 -14.85
C SER A 340 13.93 -13.91 -14.17
N VAL A 341 13.78 -12.63 -14.48
CA VAL A 341 12.57 -11.86 -14.19
C VAL A 341 11.95 -11.47 -15.51
N TYR A 342 10.66 -11.72 -15.65
CA TYR A 342 9.88 -11.37 -16.83
C TYR A 342 8.74 -10.46 -16.40
N CYS A 343 8.47 -9.39 -17.15
CA CYS A 343 7.22 -8.66 -17.03
C CYS A 343 6.36 -9.03 -18.24
N VAL A 344 5.26 -9.74 -17.99
CA VAL A 344 4.34 -10.19 -19.02
C VAL A 344 3.21 -9.17 -19.13
N LEU A 345 3.01 -8.63 -20.33
CA LEU A 345 1.85 -7.80 -20.66
C LEU A 345 0.80 -8.67 -21.35
N PRO A 346 -0.31 -9.06 -20.68
CA PRO A 346 -1.36 -9.83 -21.32
C PRO A 346 -2.00 -9.02 -22.45
N ASN A 347 -1.99 -9.59 -23.68
CA ASN A 347 -2.67 -9.16 -24.90
C ASN A 347 -3.36 -7.78 -24.86
N ILE A 348 -2.56 -6.72 -24.99
CA ILE A 348 -3.03 -5.35 -25.07
C ILE A 348 -3.68 -5.14 -26.45
N ASN A 349 -4.97 -5.40 -26.59
CA ASN A 349 -5.69 -5.07 -27.82
C ASN A 349 -5.89 -3.55 -28.01
N ARG A 350 -5.68 -2.72 -26.96
CA ARG A 350 -5.49 -1.26 -27.04
C ARG A 350 -4.75 -0.76 -25.80
N PRO A 351 -3.56 -0.14 -25.89
CA PRO A 351 -2.99 0.54 -24.74
C PRO A 351 -3.79 1.83 -24.51
N LYS A 352 -4.66 1.84 -23.50
CA LYS A 352 -4.98 3.11 -22.85
C LYS A 352 -3.73 3.52 -22.08
N SER A 353 -2.84 4.29 -22.71
CA SER A 353 -1.80 5.13 -22.07
C SER A 353 -1.26 4.67 -20.69
N GLY A 354 -0.92 3.39 -20.55
CA GLY A 354 -0.50 2.80 -19.27
C GLY A 354 1.00 2.65 -19.28
N GLN A 355 1.70 3.35 -18.39
CA GLN A 355 3.10 3.10 -18.08
C GLN A 355 3.14 2.14 -16.88
N ALA A 356 3.87 1.03 -17.02
CA ALA A 356 4.18 0.15 -15.89
C ALA A 356 5.60 0.49 -15.42
N GLU A 357 5.73 0.94 -14.18
CA GLU A 357 7.02 1.15 -13.53
C GLU A 357 7.39 -0.10 -12.74
N VAL A 358 8.64 -0.57 -12.90
CA VAL A 358 9.15 -1.76 -12.18
C VAL A 358 10.40 -1.39 -11.39
N VAL A 359 10.39 -1.65 -10.08
CA VAL A 359 11.49 -1.25 -9.17
C VAL A 359 12.17 -2.46 -8.53
N PHE A 360 13.47 -2.61 -8.81
CA PHE A 360 14.31 -3.67 -8.24
C PHE A 360 15.38 -3.12 -7.30
N LEU A 361 15.55 -3.76 -6.14
CA LEU A 361 16.65 -3.53 -5.22
C LEU A 361 17.72 -4.61 -5.45
N VAL A 362 18.85 -4.20 -6.00
CA VAL A 362 19.93 -5.10 -6.44
C VAL A 362 21.30 -4.58 -6.04
N ASP A 363 22.26 -5.49 -5.89
CA ASP A 363 23.66 -5.10 -5.75
C ASP A 363 24.26 -4.64 -7.11
N ARG A 364 25.48 -4.11 -7.05
CA ARG A 364 26.17 -3.54 -8.20
C ARG A 364 26.44 -4.56 -9.32
N ASP A 365 26.63 -5.83 -8.98
CA ASP A 365 26.97 -6.87 -9.93
C ASP A 365 25.70 -7.33 -10.66
N VAL A 366 24.61 -7.56 -9.92
CA VAL A 366 23.28 -7.88 -10.48
C VAL A 366 22.72 -6.70 -11.28
N ARG A 367 22.98 -5.45 -10.87
CA ARG A 367 22.64 -4.24 -11.66
C ARG A 367 23.23 -4.30 -13.07
N SER A 368 24.52 -4.61 -13.17
CA SER A 368 25.24 -4.64 -14.45
C SER A 368 24.64 -5.70 -15.38
N ILE A 369 24.18 -6.82 -14.81
CA ILE A 369 23.48 -7.88 -15.53
C ILE A 369 22.08 -7.42 -15.94
N LEU A 370 21.28 -6.83 -15.06
CA LEU A 370 19.91 -6.39 -15.39
C LEU A 370 19.88 -5.32 -16.49
N ILE A 371 20.81 -4.37 -16.47
CA ILE A 371 20.93 -3.35 -17.52
C ILE A 371 21.32 -4.00 -18.87
N ALA A 372 22.19 -5.01 -18.84
CA ALA A 372 22.64 -5.72 -20.04
C ALA A 372 21.65 -6.77 -20.55
N ALA A 373 20.81 -7.34 -19.67
CA ALA A 373 19.92 -8.46 -19.93
C ALA A 373 18.44 -8.08 -20.07
N ALA A 374 18.07 -6.81 -19.79
CA ALA A 374 16.73 -6.27 -20.02
C ALA A 374 16.40 -6.31 -21.53
N THR A 375 16.00 -7.50 -21.98
CA THR A 375 15.55 -7.77 -23.33
C THR A 375 14.05 -7.93 -23.25
N LEU A 376 13.30 -6.87 -23.55
CA LEU A 376 11.88 -7.01 -23.80
C LEU A 376 11.72 -7.63 -25.20
N GLN A 377 11.46 -8.94 -25.27
CA GLN A 377 10.98 -9.56 -26.51
C GLN A 377 9.54 -9.12 -26.76
N PHE A 378 9.37 -7.90 -27.28
CA PHE A 378 8.16 -7.56 -28.00
C PHE A 378 8.28 -8.07 -29.43
N HIS A 379 7.20 -8.62 -29.98
CA HIS A 379 7.01 -8.68 -31.44
C HIS A 379 6.73 -7.27 -32.02
N GLY A 380 7.51 -6.25 -31.61
CA GLY A 380 7.38 -4.84 -32.03
C GLY A 380 8.28 -3.86 -31.25
N ASN A 381 9.24 -3.27 -31.95
CA ASN A 381 10.16 -2.14 -31.67
C ASN A 381 10.73 -1.89 -30.25
N ASP A 382 12.05 -1.80 -30.20
CA ASP A 382 12.93 -1.64 -29.02
C ASP A 382 12.98 -0.24 -28.37
N GLU A 383 12.10 0.70 -28.72
CA GLU A 383 12.24 2.14 -28.36
C GLU A 383 11.64 2.58 -27.01
N TRP A 384 11.10 1.68 -26.18
CA TRP A 384 10.21 2.05 -25.04
C TRP A 384 10.79 1.90 -23.63
N PHE A 385 12.11 1.67 -23.47
CA PHE A 385 12.72 1.39 -22.16
C PHE A 385 13.68 2.50 -21.71
N GLU A 386 13.36 3.18 -20.60
CA GLU A 386 14.30 4.04 -19.86
C GLU A 386 14.59 3.42 -18.50
N SER A 387 15.82 2.93 -18.26
CA SER A 387 16.25 2.59 -16.90
C SER A 387 16.74 3.85 -16.18
N ARG A 388 16.18 4.11 -15.00
CA ARG A 388 16.57 5.23 -14.13
C ARG A 388 17.08 4.69 -12.79
N GLU A 389 18.21 5.22 -12.33
CA GLU A 389 18.75 4.87 -11.01
C GLU A 389 17.94 5.56 -9.92
N ILE A 390 17.15 4.78 -9.17
CA ILE A 390 16.58 5.20 -7.89
C ILE A 390 17.59 4.77 -6.83
N ASP A 391 18.61 5.60 -6.64
CA ASP A 391 19.46 5.49 -5.46
C ASP A 391 18.54 5.58 -4.23
N VAL A 392 18.74 4.77 -3.17
CA VAL A 392 17.96 4.90 -1.92
C VAL A 392 18.34 6.23 -1.30
N GLN A 393 17.70 7.27 -1.81
CA GLN A 393 17.97 8.64 -1.42
C GLN A 393 17.36 8.83 -0.05
N GLN A 394 18.10 9.54 0.81
CA GLN A 394 17.63 9.97 2.13
C GLN A 394 16.17 10.41 2.02
N HIS A 395 15.30 9.92 2.92
CA HIS A 395 13.84 10.13 2.86
C HIS A 395 13.42 11.59 2.59
N SER A 396 14.27 12.55 2.99
CA SER A 396 14.13 13.97 2.72
C SER A 396 14.13 14.36 1.24
N ARG A 397 14.88 13.67 0.38
CA ARG A 397 14.99 14.00 -1.05
C ARG A 397 13.76 13.58 -1.86
N LEU A 398 12.98 12.63 -1.34
CA LEU A 398 11.76 12.11 -1.95
C LEU A 398 10.54 13.00 -1.70
N VAL A 399 10.44 13.53 -0.48
CA VAL A 399 9.35 14.42 -0.08
C VAL A 399 9.70 15.89 -0.29
N GLY A 400 10.99 16.22 -0.39
CA GLY A 400 11.50 17.56 -0.53
C GLY A 400 11.49 18.06 -1.97
N ARG A 401 11.09 19.32 -2.17
CA ARG A 401 11.20 20.00 -3.47
C ARG A 401 12.65 20.13 -3.96
N GLY A 402 13.63 20.08 -3.05
CA GLY A 402 15.06 20.10 -3.35
C GLY A 402 15.62 21.41 -3.91
N LYS A 403 14.79 22.44 -4.07
CA LYS A 403 15.19 23.71 -4.72
C LYS A 403 15.77 24.75 -3.76
N TYR A 404 15.16 24.89 -2.59
CA TYR A 404 15.53 25.90 -1.59
C TYR A 404 15.64 25.29 -0.20
N VAL A 405 16.46 25.90 0.66
CA VAL A 405 16.53 25.62 2.10
C VAL A 405 15.90 26.78 2.84
N HIS A 406 15.03 26.47 3.80
CA HIS A 406 14.31 27.46 4.59
C HIS A 406 14.87 27.51 6.01
N GLY A 407 15.44 28.65 6.40
CA GLY A 407 15.90 28.89 7.76
C GLY A 407 14.77 29.42 8.63
N PHE A 408 14.31 28.61 9.60
CA PHE A 408 13.35 29.00 10.62
C PHE A 408 14.11 29.53 11.83
N GLU A 409 14.12 30.85 12.00
CA GLU A 409 14.76 31.55 13.10
C GLU A 409 13.70 31.91 14.15
N PHE A 410 13.85 31.35 15.35
CA PHE A 410 13.02 31.68 16.51
C PHE A 410 13.85 32.49 17.50
N HIS A 411 13.38 33.68 17.84
CA HIS A 411 14.00 34.57 18.82
C HIS A 411 13.06 34.77 20.01
N CYS A 412 13.44 34.29 21.19
CA CYS A 412 12.77 34.57 22.44
C CYS A 412 13.36 35.86 23.01
N VAL A 413 12.54 36.90 23.10
CA VAL A 413 12.92 38.29 23.40
C VAL A 413 12.55 38.63 24.84
N LYS A 414 13.25 39.61 25.42
CA LYS A 414 12.90 40.16 26.72
C LYS A 414 11.55 40.86 26.63
N PRO A 415 10.54 40.50 27.45
CA PRO A 415 9.17 41.03 27.31
C PRO A 415 9.10 42.57 27.37
N ASP A 416 9.96 43.19 28.17
CA ASP A 416 10.05 44.65 28.34
C ASP A 416 10.80 45.38 27.22
N ARG A 417 11.42 44.64 26.28
CA ARG A 417 12.28 45.19 25.19
C ARG A 417 11.82 44.78 23.79
N THR A 418 10.57 44.35 23.66
CA THR A 418 10.02 43.83 22.39
C THR A 418 9.97 44.89 21.29
N GLN A 419 9.75 46.16 21.65
CA GLN A 419 9.69 47.25 20.68
C GLN A 419 11.07 47.57 20.08
N GLU A 420 12.10 47.68 20.91
CA GLU A 420 13.47 47.92 20.43
C GLU A 420 14.01 46.75 19.62
N TYR A 421 13.62 45.52 19.98
CA TYR A 421 13.89 44.34 19.18
C TYR A 421 13.23 44.42 17.79
N LYS A 422 11.94 44.77 17.71
CA LYS A 422 11.22 44.89 16.43
C LYS A 422 11.89 45.88 15.48
N GLU A 423 12.31 47.03 16.00
CA GLU A 423 13.02 48.06 15.22
C GLU A 423 14.40 47.56 14.73
N ALA A 424 15.17 46.92 15.62
CA ALA A 424 16.46 46.34 15.24
C ALA A 424 16.32 45.20 14.22
N ALA A 425 15.30 44.34 14.38
CA ALA A 425 15.00 43.24 13.49
C ALA A 425 14.51 43.72 12.12
N GLU A 426 13.66 44.76 12.07
CA GLU A 426 13.24 45.38 10.81
C GLU A 426 14.46 45.87 10.02
N ASN A 427 15.38 46.59 10.67
CA ASN A 427 16.60 47.07 10.02
C ASN A 427 17.45 45.92 9.48
N TYR A 428 17.66 44.86 10.28
CA TYR A 428 18.45 43.71 9.87
C TYR A 428 17.82 42.97 8.68
N TYR A 429 16.58 42.49 8.81
CA TYR A 429 15.96 41.65 7.78
C TYR A 429 15.67 42.43 6.49
N THR A 430 15.22 43.69 6.58
CA THR A 430 15.04 44.51 5.37
C THR A 430 16.38 44.86 4.72
N GLY A 431 17.45 45.03 5.51
CA GLY A 431 18.82 45.19 5.03
C GLY A 431 19.30 43.97 4.22
N LEU A 432 19.05 42.76 4.72
CA LEU A 432 19.41 41.51 4.03
C LEU A 432 18.71 41.39 2.67
N ILE A 433 17.39 41.61 2.62
CA ILE A 433 16.59 41.42 1.39
C ILE A 433 16.96 42.45 0.32
N ARG A 434 17.38 43.67 0.73
CA ARG A 434 17.80 44.74 -0.19
C ARG A 434 19.20 44.54 -0.76
N ASP A 435 19.99 43.63 -0.21
CA ASP A 435 21.34 43.36 -0.71
C ASP A 435 21.32 42.25 -1.79
N PRO A 436 21.46 42.61 -3.08
CA PRO A 436 21.38 41.63 -4.16
C PRO A 436 22.50 40.59 -4.12
N ASN A 437 23.61 40.86 -3.42
CA ASN A 437 24.74 39.92 -3.33
C ASN A 437 24.44 38.71 -2.44
N LEU A 438 23.45 38.83 -1.55
CA LEU A 438 23.10 37.76 -0.62
C LEU A 438 22.17 36.72 -1.23
N HIS A 439 21.44 37.05 -2.30
CA HIS A 439 20.48 36.14 -2.95
C HIS A 439 19.51 35.45 -1.96
N VAL A 440 19.16 36.13 -0.86
CA VAL A 440 18.27 35.63 0.18
C VAL A 440 16.90 36.28 0.05
N LYS A 441 15.84 35.52 0.33
CA LYS A 441 14.48 36.08 0.45
C LYS A 441 13.96 35.90 1.86
N LEU A 442 13.12 36.84 2.29
CA LEU A 442 12.33 36.67 3.50
C LEU A 442 10.95 36.14 3.10
N SER A 443 10.60 34.95 3.55
CA SER A 443 9.27 34.38 3.35
C SER A 443 8.26 35.07 4.25
N GLY A 444 8.64 35.36 5.49
CA GLY A 444 7.83 36.17 6.40
C GLY A 444 8.46 36.37 7.77
N SER A 445 7.85 37.26 8.55
CA SER A 445 8.28 37.58 9.90
C SER A 445 7.07 37.84 10.80
N TRP A 446 7.01 37.14 11.93
CA TRP A 446 5.84 37.15 12.79
C TRP A 446 6.19 37.22 14.27
N GLU A 447 5.27 37.74 15.05
CA GLU A 447 5.25 37.70 16.51
C GLU A 447 4.22 36.68 16.99
N THR A 448 4.54 35.93 18.05
CA THR A 448 3.61 34.94 18.63
C THR A 448 2.59 35.62 19.55
N LEU A 449 1.31 35.54 19.20
CA LEU A 449 0.19 36.04 20.01
C LEU A 449 -0.29 34.98 21.04
N VAL A 450 -0.43 33.73 20.60
CA VAL A 450 -0.89 32.60 21.43
C VAL A 450 0.09 31.43 21.30
N GLY A 451 0.55 30.91 22.43
CA GLY A 451 1.64 29.94 22.53
C GLY A 451 2.77 30.48 23.40
N GLN A 452 4.02 30.26 23.01
CA GLN A 452 5.17 30.88 23.68
C GLN A 452 5.25 32.36 23.29
N GLN A 453 4.75 33.24 24.15
CA GLN A 453 4.76 34.68 23.95
C GLN A 453 6.19 35.24 23.97
N ASP A 454 6.35 36.49 23.54
CA ASP A 454 7.64 37.17 23.37
C ASP A 454 8.60 36.44 22.41
N THR A 455 8.05 35.57 21.55
CA THR A 455 8.80 34.80 20.56
C THR A 455 8.48 35.27 19.15
N PHE A 456 9.53 35.56 18.40
CA PHE A 456 9.46 36.02 17.02
C PHE A 456 9.97 34.93 16.08
N LEU A 457 9.24 34.70 14.99
CA LEU A 457 9.58 33.75 13.94
C LEU A 457 9.95 34.50 12.66
N HIS A 458 11.12 34.22 12.11
CA HIS A 458 11.56 34.70 10.82
C HIS A 458 11.88 33.49 9.93
N ILE A 459 11.33 33.46 8.70
CA ILE A 459 11.61 32.38 7.75
C ILE A 459 12.34 32.98 6.55
N LEU A 460 13.59 32.55 6.33
CA LEU A 460 14.39 32.96 5.17
C LEU A 460 14.57 31.82 4.18
N GLU A 461 14.54 32.14 2.89
CA GLU A 461 14.78 31.23 1.78
C GLU A 461 16.18 31.43 1.21
N TYR A 462 16.96 30.36 1.15
CA TYR A 462 18.32 30.32 0.60
C TYR A 462 18.39 29.41 -0.62
N GLU A 463 19.25 29.75 -1.58
CA GLU A 463 19.62 28.89 -2.71
C GLU A 463 20.43 27.69 -2.20
N ASN A 464 19.74 26.61 -1.80
CA ASN A 464 20.33 25.39 -1.24
C ASN A 464 21.29 25.64 -0.04
N TYR A 465 22.02 24.61 0.39
CA TYR A 465 22.96 24.72 1.51
C TYR A 465 24.19 25.60 1.19
N GLY A 466 24.68 25.57 -0.05
CA GLY A 466 25.79 26.42 -0.49
C GLY A 466 25.42 27.90 -0.48
N GLY A 467 24.19 28.26 -0.85
CA GLY A 467 23.68 29.63 -0.73
C GLY A 467 23.55 30.07 0.73
N TYR A 468 23.10 29.19 1.62
CA TYR A 468 23.07 29.45 3.06
C TYR A 468 24.48 29.73 3.63
N ASP A 469 25.47 28.89 3.30
CA ASP A 469 26.85 29.07 3.77
C ASP A 469 27.46 30.36 3.24
N LYS A 470 27.30 30.64 1.94
CA LYS A 470 27.76 31.87 1.29
C LYS A 470 27.13 33.11 1.94
N THR A 471 25.82 33.10 2.16
CA THR A 471 25.09 34.21 2.79
C THR A 471 25.59 34.43 4.21
N THR A 472 25.71 33.36 5.00
CA THR A 472 26.20 33.43 6.38
C THR A 472 27.62 33.99 6.44
N GLN A 473 28.49 33.62 5.51
CA GLN A 473 29.85 34.15 5.44
C GLN A 473 29.88 35.63 5.04
N LEU A 474 29.08 36.04 4.05
CA LEU A 474 28.97 37.43 3.62
C LEU A 474 28.38 38.34 4.69
N VAL A 475 27.37 37.88 5.43
CA VAL A 475 26.79 38.63 6.56
C VAL A 475 27.86 38.90 7.62
N LYS A 476 28.71 37.91 7.93
CA LYS A 476 29.80 38.05 8.92
C LYS A 476 30.88 39.05 8.52
N THR A 477 31.09 39.32 7.24
CA THR A 477 32.15 40.21 6.74
C THR A 477 31.62 41.54 6.20
N SER A 478 30.32 41.75 6.23
CA SER A 478 29.65 42.95 5.70
C SER A 478 29.10 43.85 6.80
N LYS A 479 28.53 44.99 6.39
CA LYS A 479 27.84 45.93 7.29
C LYS A 479 26.68 45.28 8.06
N HIS A 480 26.07 44.22 7.51
CA HIS A 480 24.93 43.51 8.10
C HIS A 480 25.27 42.85 9.44
N LEU A 481 26.55 42.57 9.72
CA LEU A 481 26.99 42.08 11.03
C LEU A 481 26.65 43.07 12.15
N LYS A 482 26.75 44.38 11.90
CA LYS A 482 26.44 45.40 12.91
C LYS A 482 24.95 45.41 13.23
N ASP A 483 24.11 45.32 12.20
CA ASP A 483 22.66 45.27 12.34
C ASP A 483 22.22 43.99 13.07
N TYR A 484 22.87 42.86 12.75
CA TYR A 484 22.70 41.61 13.49
C TYR A 484 23.05 41.75 14.97
N GLN A 485 24.21 42.35 15.27
CA GLN A 485 24.67 42.57 16.64
C GLN A 485 23.74 43.50 17.43
N ALA A 486 23.10 44.47 16.77
CA ALA A 486 22.18 45.40 17.39
C ALA A 486 20.89 44.73 17.92
N MET A 487 20.49 43.58 17.36
CA MET A 487 19.34 42.82 17.87
C MET A 487 19.65 42.06 19.17
N LEU A 488 20.89 41.61 19.35
CA LEU A 488 21.27 40.64 20.40
C LEU A 488 20.98 41.08 21.84
N PRO A 489 21.15 42.35 22.25
CA PRO A 489 20.92 42.79 23.63
C PRO A 489 19.50 42.53 24.14
N TYR A 490 18.53 42.42 23.24
CA TYR A 490 17.11 42.25 23.55
C TYR A 490 16.67 40.78 23.58
N ILE A 491 17.52 39.85 23.14
CA ILE A 491 17.18 38.43 22.99
C ILE A 491 17.62 37.65 24.25
N ASN A 492 16.72 36.81 24.79
CA ASN A 492 17.02 35.83 25.84
C ASN A 492 17.60 34.55 25.25
N SER A 493 16.99 34.02 24.19
CA SER A 493 17.47 32.81 23.51
C SER A 493 17.07 32.82 22.03
N ARG A 494 17.80 32.04 21.24
CA ARG A 494 17.56 31.91 19.80
C ARG A 494 17.79 30.48 19.32
N SER A 495 17.03 30.06 18.32
CA SER A 495 17.23 28.79 17.62
C SER A 495 17.02 28.95 16.14
N LEU A 496 17.84 28.27 15.35
CA LEU A 496 17.71 28.16 13.90
C LEU A 496 17.54 26.69 13.53
N GLN A 497 16.55 26.42 12.70
CA GLN A 497 16.33 25.11 12.09
C GLN A 497 16.32 25.26 10.57
N LEU A 498 17.06 24.41 9.87
CA LEU A 498 17.03 24.36 8.42
C LEU A 498 16.00 23.32 7.98
N ASN A 499 15.07 23.76 7.15
CA ASN A 499 13.91 23.02 6.72
C ASN A 499 13.85 22.94 5.19
N GLN A 500 13.15 21.93 4.68
CA GLN A 500 12.80 21.82 3.26
C GLN A 500 11.29 21.84 3.07
N GLU A 501 10.84 22.43 1.96
CA GLU A 501 9.44 22.40 1.55
C GLU A 501 9.04 21.00 1.08
N PHE A 502 7.82 20.60 1.41
CA PHE A 502 7.19 19.44 0.78
C PHE A 502 6.91 19.69 -0.70
N ALA A 503 7.22 18.72 -1.56
CA ALA A 503 7.12 18.85 -3.01
C ALA A 503 5.66 19.08 -3.51
N PHE A 504 4.67 18.47 -2.86
CA PHE A 504 3.25 18.57 -3.25
C PHE A 504 2.58 19.90 -2.85
N LEU A 505 3.25 20.71 -2.03
CA LEU A 505 2.70 21.94 -1.46
C LEU A 505 3.74 23.06 -1.47
N PRO A 506 3.99 23.67 -2.65
CA PRO A 506 4.87 24.82 -2.72
C PRO A 506 4.30 25.99 -1.91
N THR A 507 5.19 26.75 -1.25
CA THR A 507 4.79 27.94 -0.48
C THR A 507 4.07 28.95 -1.37
N ALA A 508 2.96 29.48 -0.87
CA ALA A 508 2.16 30.47 -1.56
C ALA A 508 2.97 31.76 -1.80
N PRO A 509 2.79 32.43 -2.95
CA PRO A 509 3.45 33.71 -3.18
C PRO A 509 2.96 34.77 -2.17
N PRO A 510 3.77 35.80 -1.87
CA PRO A 510 3.38 36.88 -0.98
C PRO A 510 2.05 37.52 -1.42
N HIS A 511 1.11 37.66 -0.49
CA HIS A 511 -0.15 38.37 -0.68
C HIS A 511 -0.49 39.14 0.59
N ALA A 512 -1.15 40.29 0.42
CA ALA A 512 -1.53 41.20 1.50
C ALA A 512 -3.02 41.07 1.78
N GLN A 513 -3.42 40.01 2.48
CA GLN A 513 -4.82 39.78 2.88
C GLN A 513 -5.07 40.09 4.35
N GLY A 514 -4.04 40.39 5.14
CA GLY A 514 -4.15 40.64 6.56
C GLY A 514 -4.40 39.36 7.36
N GLY A 515 -4.68 39.56 8.65
CA GLY A 515 -5.18 38.52 9.53
C GLY A 515 -4.10 37.90 10.43
N ILE A 516 -4.39 36.68 10.88
CA ILE A 516 -3.55 35.89 11.78
C ILE A 516 -3.04 34.64 11.07
N PHE A 517 -1.89 34.16 11.52
CA PHE A 517 -1.28 32.94 11.02
C PHE A 517 -1.31 31.85 12.09
N GLU A 518 -1.51 30.60 11.71
CA GLU A 518 -1.39 29.45 12.62
C GLU A 518 -0.22 28.59 12.14
N LEU A 519 0.89 28.59 12.89
CA LEU A 519 1.97 27.63 12.71
C LEU A 519 1.67 26.40 13.55
N ARG A 520 1.61 25.25 12.90
CA ARG A 520 1.55 23.96 13.60
C ARG A 520 2.86 23.23 13.40
N THR A 521 3.42 22.74 14.50
CA THR A 521 4.69 22.04 14.54
C THR A 521 4.48 20.69 15.21
N TYR A 522 4.68 19.61 14.47
CA TYR A 522 4.52 18.25 15.01
C TYR A 522 5.88 17.57 15.12
N GLN A 523 6.16 17.00 16.29
CA GLN A 523 7.29 16.12 16.50
C GLN A 523 6.90 14.69 16.13
N LEU A 524 7.40 14.20 15.00
CA LEU A 524 7.13 12.85 14.52
C LEU A 524 7.92 11.78 15.26
N ILE A 525 7.41 10.55 15.20
CA ILE A 525 8.16 9.35 15.58
C ILE A 525 9.29 9.15 14.54
N PRO A 526 10.56 8.89 14.96
CA PRO A 526 11.63 8.66 14.00
C PRO A 526 11.29 7.54 13.01
N GLY A 527 11.52 7.79 11.72
CA GLY A 527 11.20 6.85 10.64
C GLY A 527 9.80 7.01 10.03
N THR A 528 8.89 7.80 10.62
CA THR A 528 7.50 7.92 10.13
C THR A 528 7.23 9.09 9.19
N LEU A 529 8.25 9.87 8.80
CA LEU A 529 8.07 11.07 7.95
C LEU A 529 7.31 10.77 6.65
N LEU A 530 7.66 9.67 5.97
CA LEU A 530 7.00 9.27 4.72
C LEU A 530 5.54 8.85 4.94
N ALA A 531 5.27 8.05 5.97
CA ALA A 531 3.92 7.64 6.33
C ALA A 531 3.05 8.85 6.73
N TRP A 532 3.61 9.78 7.49
CA TRP A 532 2.95 11.02 7.89
C TRP A 532 2.64 11.89 6.66
N GLU A 533 3.62 12.06 5.77
CA GLU A 533 3.48 12.84 4.55
C GLU A 533 2.42 12.26 3.62
N HIS A 534 2.42 10.95 3.39
CA HIS A 534 1.42 10.27 2.55
C HIS A 534 0.01 10.41 3.10
N ALA A 535 -0.16 10.19 4.41
CA ALA A 535 -1.46 10.37 5.06
C ALA A 535 -1.93 11.83 4.96
N TRP A 536 -1.03 12.79 5.21
CA TRP A 536 -1.35 14.21 5.16
C TRP A 536 -1.64 14.71 3.74
N ARG A 537 -0.92 14.20 2.73
CA ARG A 537 -1.15 14.51 1.30
C ARG A 537 -2.57 14.11 0.86
N LYS A 538 -3.01 12.90 1.21
CA LYS A 538 -4.38 12.45 0.88
C LYS A 538 -5.45 13.39 1.44
N GLY A 539 -5.33 13.79 2.71
CA GLY A 539 -6.28 14.71 3.32
C GLY A 539 -6.17 16.15 2.82
N ILE A 540 -4.96 16.63 2.53
CA ILE A 540 -4.77 18.03 2.09
C ILE A 540 -5.37 18.26 0.70
N ASP A 541 -5.33 17.27 -0.20
CA ASP A 541 -5.92 17.40 -1.54
C ASP A 541 -7.45 17.58 -1.50
N ALA A 542 -8.13 16.94 -0.54
CA ALA A 542 -9.55 17.17 -0.28
C ALA A 542 -9.79 18.57 0.33
N ARG A 543 -8.96 18.98 1.29
CA ARG A 543 -9.12 20.24 2.04
C ARG A 543 -8.75 21.50 1.25
N ARG A 544 -7.80 21.41 0.30
CA ARG A 544 -7.33 22.52 -0.54
C ARG A 544 -8.42 23.14 -1.41
N LYS A 545 -9.50 22.40 -1.69
CA LYS A 545 -10.68 22.93 -2.40
C LYS A 545 -11.38 24.06 -1.64
N PHE A 546 -11.15 24.15 -0.32
CA PHE A 546 -11.80 25.13 0.56
C PHE A 546 -10.81 26.08 1.21
N VAL A 547 -9.69 25.56 1.74
CA VAL A 547 -8.62 26.36 2.36
C VAL A 547 -7.27 25.71 2.12
N ALA A 548 -6.35 26.47 1.53
CA ALA A 548 -4.97 26.03 1.30
C ALA A 548 -4.04 26.60 2.39
N PRO A 549 -3.06 25.80 2.87
CA PRO A 549 -2.01 26.32 3.74
C PRO A 549 -1.06 27.25 2.97
N VAL A 550 -0.44 28.17 3.70
CA VAL A 550 0.57 29.11 3.20
C VAL A 550 1.85 28.36 2.79
N GLY A 551 2.19 27.31 3.52
CA GLY A 551 3.31 26.43 3.18
C GLY A 551 3.44 25.28 4.18
N ALA A 552 4.24 24.29 3.81
CA ALA A 552 4.58 23.18 4.68
C ALA A 552 6.02 22.72 4.47
N TRP A 553 6.67 22.39 5.59
CA TRP A 553 8.09 22.09 5.64
C TRP A 553 8.39 20.92 6.58
N PHE A 554 9.56 20.35 6.44
CA PHE A 554 10.10 19.35 7.36
C PHE A 554 11.57 19.62 7.68
N SER A 555 11.97 19.25 8.90
CA SER A 555 13.31 19.50 9.43
C SER A 555 14.38 18.70 8.70
N GLN A 556 15.50 19.35 8.38
CA GLN A 556 16.73 18.71 7.88
C GLN A 556 17.91 18.88 8.84
N VAL A 557 18.08 20.06 9.43
CA VAL A 557 19.17 20.37 10.37
C VAL A 557 18.63 21.16 11.56
N GLY A 558 19.14 20.88 12.75
CA GLY A 558 18.61 21.38 14.02
C GLY A 558 17.79 20.30 14.72
N ARG A 559 16.61 20.66 15.25
CA ARG A 559 15.70 19.67 15.84
C ARG A 559 15.11 18.79 14.74
N LEU A 560 15.36 17.48 14.79
CA LEU A 560 14.97 16.55 13.73
C LEU A 560 13.59 15.94 13.93
N HIS A 561 13.08 15.31 12.85
CA HIS A 561 11.77 14.66 12.79
C HIS A 561 10.61 15.61 13.12
N GLN A 562 10.74 16.89 12.77
CA GLN A 562 9.65 17.85 12.87
C GLN A 562 9.07 18.17 11.51
N VAL A 563 7.75 18.35 11.49
CA VAL A 563 7.01 18.87 10.35
C VAL A 563 6.29 20.14 10.78
N HIS A 564 6.29 21.12 9.88
CA HIS A 564 5.72 22.44 10.08
C HIS A 564 4.71 22.70 8.99
N HIS A 565 3.56 23.25 9.33
CA HIS A 565 2.61 23.71 8.32
C HIS A 565 1.91 24.98 8.80
N MET A 566 1.87 25.97 7.91
CA MET A 566 1.38 27.32 8.20
C MET A 566 0.05 27.57 7.52
N TRP A 567 -0.90 28.14 8.24
CA TRP A 567 -2.21 28.55 7.73
C TRP A 567 -2.43 30.03 7.96
N GLN A 568 -3.22 30.68 7.11
CA GLN A 568 -3.64 32.07 7.28
C GLN A 568 -5.16 32.14 7.45
N TYR A 569 -5.62 32.98 8.37
CA TYR A 569 -7.04 33.22 8.64
C TYR A 569 -7.28 34.71 8.91
N PRO A 570 -8.46 35.24 8.56
CA PRO A 570 -8.80 36.64 8.89
C PRO A 570 -8.76 36.95 10.39
N ASN A 571 -9.24 36.02 11.24
CA ASN A 571 -9.29 36.15 12.69
C ASN A 571 -9.51 34.77 13.36
N LEU A 572 -9.51 34.73 14.70
CA LEU A 572 -9.67 33.49 15.48
C LEU A 572 -11.05 32.84 15.31
N GLU A 573 -12.12 33.61 15.11
CA GLU A 573 -13.47 33.06 14.91
C GLU A 573 -13.53 32.34 13.55
N THR A 574 -13.06 32.98 12.47
CA THR A 574 -12.99 32.34 11.15
C THR A 574 -12.11 31.10 11.16
N ARG A 575 -11.01 31.12 11.93
CA ARG A 575 -10.16 29.94 12.15
C ARG A 575 -10.93 28.79 12.79
N LYS A 576 -11.72 29.05 13.85
CA LYS A 576 -12.55 28.06 14.51
C LYS A 576 -13.58 27.47 13.54
N GLU A 577 -14.38 28.32 12.89
CA GLU A 577 -15.41 27.90 11.94
C GLU A 577 -14.84 27.08 10.77
N THR A 578 -13.70 27.50 10.23
CA THR A 578 -13.02 26.79 9.13
C THR A 578 -12.56 25.41 9.57
N ARG A 579 -12.05 25.26 10.80
CA ARG A 579 -11.65 23.97 11.33
C ARG A 579 -12.84 23.05 11.56
N GLU A 580 -13.96 23.56 12.07
CA GLU A 580 -15.20 22.80 12.25
C GLU A 580 -15.75 22.32 10.89
N LYS A 581 -15.79 23.19 9.88
CA LYS A 581 -16.17 22.80 8.51
C LYS A 581 -15.22 21.76 7.92
N ALA A 582 -13.92 21.87 8.19
CA ALA A 582 -12.94 20.89 7.69
C ALA A 582 -13.18 19.47 8.23
N TRP A 583 -13.74 19.32 9.44
CA TRP A 583 -14.10 17.99 9.98
C TRP A 583 -15.26 17.32 9.22
N GLN A 584 -16.08 18.08 8.50
CA GLN A 584 -17.15 17.56 7.66
C GLN A 584 -16.68 17.14 6.26
N ILE A 585 -15.40 17.35 5.93
CA ILE A 585 -14.83 16.93 4.65
C ILE A 585 -14.44 15.45 4.76
N ASP A 586 -15.01 14.64 3.87
CA ASP A 586 -14.69 13.21 3.77
C ASP A 586 -13.18 12.99 3.61
N GLY A 587 -12.63 12.09 4.43
CA GLY A 587 -11.20 11.77 4.48
C GLY A 587 -10.32 12.71 5.32
N TRP A 588 -10.79 13.92 5.69
CA TRP A 588 -9.99 14.82 6.54
C TRP A 588 -9.91 14.32 7.99
N ALA A 589 -11.02 13.82 8.56
CA ALA A 589 -11.05 13.27 9.91
C ALA A 589 -10.10 12.06 10.06
N GLU A 590 -10.13 11.15 9.09
CA GLU A 590 -9.23 9.99 9.03
C GLU A 590 -7.77 10.41 8.87
N THR A 591 -7.50 11.44 8.07
CA THR A 591 -6.16 12.02 7.94
C THR A 591 -5.65 12.56 9.28
N VAL A 592 -6.50 13.28 10.03
CA VAL A 592 -6.13 13.79 11.36
C VAL A 592 -5.85 12.65 12.33
N ASP A 593 -6.67 11.61 12.34
CA ASP A 593 -6.45 10.42 13.19
C ASP A 593 -5.11 9.74 12.86
N LYS A 594 -4.89 9.38 11.58
CA LYS A 594 -3.65 8.72 11.12
C LYS A 594 -2.41 9.56 11.38
N THR A 595 -2.44 10.85 11.04
CA THR A 595 -1.29 11.74 11.27
C THR A 595 -1.01 11.96 12.74
N SER A 596 -2.03 11.86 13.61
CA SER A 596 -1.86 12.01 15.06
C SER A 596 -1.14 10.84 15.72
N GLN A 597 -1.43 9.62 15.27
CA GLN A 597 -0.77 8.40 15.77
C GLN A 597 0.74 8.37 15.43
N LEU A 598 1.14 9.11 14.39
CA LEU A 598 2.53 9.20 13.92
C LEU A 598 3.33 10.34 14.59
N ALA A 599 2.68 11.16 15.42
CA ALA A 599 3.28 12.29 16.11
C ALA A 599 3.32 12.07 17.63
N LYS A 600 4.46 12.41 18.24
CA LYS A 600 4.66 12.38 19.71
C LYS A 600 4.13 13.63 20.40
N PHE A 601 4.36 14.79 19.78
CA PHE A 601 3.95 16.09 20.32
C PHE A 601 3.43 16.97 19.20
N MET A 602 2.47 17.83 19.51
CA MET A 602 1.89 18.78 18.57
C MET A 602 1.73 20.14 19.21
N ASP A 603 2.37 21.14 18.63
CA ASP A 603 2.26 22.52 19.05
C ASP A 603 1.51 23.35 18.00
N SER A 604 0.77 24.35 18.47
CA SER A 604 0.02 25.28 17.63
C SER A 604 0.22 26.70 18.15
N PHE A 605 0.75 27.56 17.29
CA PHE A 605 1.06 28.95 17.61
C PHE A 605 0.21 29.87 16.74
N ILE A 606 -0.43 30.87 17.36
CA ILE A 606 -1.10 31.94 16.62
C ILE A 606 -0.14 33.10 16.51
N LEU A 607 0.07 33.57 15.30
CA LEU A 607 1.10 34.54 14.95
C LEU A 607 0.48 35.78 14.29
N SER A 608 1.06 36.94 14.56
CA SER A 608 0.75 38.21 13.89
C SER A 608 1.90 38.61 12.98
N PRO A 609 1.66 38.97 11.70
CA PRO A 609 2.73 39.44 10.83
C PRO A 609 3.29 40.77 11.33
N LEU A 610 4.61 40.95 11.22
CA LEU A 610 5.29 42.22 11.51
C LEU A 610 5.14 43.22 10.35
N SER A 611 5.39 44.51 10.63
CA SER A 611 5.30 45.63 9.67
C SER A 611 6.04 45.38 8.35
N TYR A 612 7.20 44.71 8.43
CA TYR A 612 8.09 44.42 7.32
C TYR A 612 7.95 43.00 6.75
N SER A 613 7.00 42.20 7.25
CA SER A 613 6.73 40.87 6.71
C SER A 613 6.19 40.97 5.27
N PRO A 614 6.72 40.20 4.29
CA PRO A 614 6.18 40.17 2.94
C PRO A 614 4.80 39.50 2.84
N LEU A 615 4.52 38.53 3.72
CA LEU A 615 3.19 37.96 3.93
C LEU A 615 2.49 38.79 5.00
N LYS A 616 1.37 39.43 4.63
CA LYS A 616 0.56 40.27 5.52
C LYS A 616 -0.87 39.78 5.58
#